data_AF-A0A699WAW6-F1
#
_entry.id   AF-A0A699WAW6-F1
#
_cell.length_a   1.000
_cell.length_b   1.000
_cell.length_c   1.000
_cell.angle_alpha   90.00
_cell.angle_beta   90.00
_cell.angle_gamma   90.00
#
_symmetry.space_group_name_H-M   'P 1'
#
loop_
_entity.id
_entity.type
_entity.pdbx_description
1 polymer ?
#
loop_
_entity_poly.entity_id
_entity_poly.type
_entity_poly.pdbx_seq_one_letter_code
_entity_poly.pdbx_strand_id
1 'polypeptide(L)'
;SVSKLAETFQQEIVRLHGTPLAIVSGRDLRFTSHFWKGLQKAWGTRLKKCRAPICWDQVGERVVEGPEMIEVTNEKVAIAKEKLKEARTRQKSYADKHRRSIEF
;
A
#
# COMPACT_ATOMS: atom_id res chain seq x y z
N SER A 1 -15.65 -6.72 -0.95
CA SER A 1 -16.69 -5.77 -0.48
C SER A 1 -16.07 -4.41 -0.26
N VAL A 2 -16.83 -3.34 -0.44
CA VAL A 2 -16.43 -1.94 -0.20
C VAL A 2 -15.91 -1.73 1.23
N SER A 3 -16.46 -2.46 2.20
CA SER A 3 -16.02 -2.45 3.60
C SER A 3 -14.56 -2.90 3.75
N LYS A 4 -14.17 -3.97 3.04
CA LYS A 4 -12.80 -4.50 3.09
C LYS A 4 -11.78 -3.54 2.49
N LEU A 5 -12.18 -2.76 1.47
CA LEU A 5 -11.32 -1.71 0.90
C LEU A 5 -11.04 -0.59 1.91
N ALA A 6 -12.06 -0.17 2.67
CA ALA A 6 -11.89 0.83 3.71
C ALA A 6 -10.95 0.34 4.83
N GLU A 7 -11.12 -0.92 5.26
CA GLU A 7 -10.25 -1.56 6.26
C GLU A 7 -8.80 -1.62 5.80
N THR A 8 -8.53 -2.10 4.57
CA THR A 8 -7.18 -2.16 4.03
C THR A 8 -6.54 -0.78 3.95
N PHE A 9 -7.26 0.22 3.45
CA PHE A 9 -6.73 1.59 3.38
C PHE A 9 -6.42 2.15 4.77
N GLN A 10 -7.27 1.88 5.76
CA GLN A 10 -7.03 2.30 7.14
C GLN A 10 -5.80 1.63 7.76
N GLN A 11 -5.60 0.33 7.51
CA GLN A 11 -4.48 -0.44 8.06
C GLN A 11 -3.14 -0.14 7.39
N GLU A 12 -3.15 0.24 6.11
CA GLU A 12 -1.93 0.51 5.34
C GLU A 12 -1.56 1.99 5.35
N ILE A 13 -2.51 2.89 5.12
CA ILE A 13 -2.22 4.33 5.00
C ILE A 13 -2.38 5.01 6.35
N VAL A 14 -3.57 4.93 6.95
CA VAL A 14 -3.88 5.72 8.15
C VAL A 14 -3.07 5.25 9.35
N ARG A 15 -2.93 3.94 9.53
CA ARG A 15 -2.14 3.39 10.65
C ARG A 15 -0.64 3.74 10.55
N LEU A 16 -0.07 3.77 9.34
CA LEU A 16 1.36 4.00 9.15
C LEU A 16 1.72 5.49 9.08
N HIS A 17 0.83 6.31 8.52
CA HIS A 17 1.14 7.71 8.18
C HIS A 17 0.20 8.73 8.84
N GLY A 18 -0.79 8.27 9.60
CA GLY A 18 -1.89 9.10 10.08
C GLY A 18 -2.87 9.45 8.97
N THR A 19 -3.90 10.22 9.30
CA THR A 19 -4.86 10.69 8.31
C THR A 19 -4.24 11.81 7.47
N PRO A 20 -4.11 11.63 6.14
CA PRO A 20 -3.50 12.64 5.28
C PRO A 20 -4.38 13.91 5.19
N LEU A 21 -3.74 15.08 5.17
CA LEU A 21 -4.47 16.36 5.01
C LEU A 21 -5.10 16.50 3.60
N ALA A 22 -4.51 15.88 2.59
CA ALA A 22 -5.04 15.85 1.23
C ALA A 22 -4.56 14.63 0.44
N ILE A 23 -5.40 14.14 -0.47
CA ILE A 23 -5.07 13.06 -1.42
C ILE A 23 -5.35 13.54 -2.84
N VAL A 24 -4.41 13.29 -3.74
CA VAL A 24 -4.59 13.46 -5.18
C VAL A 24 -5.03 12.12 -5.77
N SER A 25 -6.23 12.07 -6.32
CA SER A 25 -6.83 10.86 -6.89
C SER A 25 -6.99 10.96 -8.40
N GLY A 26 -6.91 9.82 -9.08
CA GLY A 26 -7.22 9.70 -10.50
C GLY A 26 -8.70 9.97 -10.82
N ARG A 27 -9.01 9.93 -12.13
CA ARG A 27 -10.37 10.04 -12.68
C ARG A 27 -11.07 8.68 -12.88
N ASP A 28 -10.41 7.59 -12.49
CA ASP A 28 -11.02 6.26 -12.43
C ASP A 28 -12.35 6.28 -11.65
N LEU A 29 -13.34 5.56 -12.18
CA LEU A 29 -14.71 5.50 -11.65
C LEU A 29 -14.74 5.13 -10.16
N ARG A 30 -13.81 4.27 -9.73
CA ARG A 30 -13.65 3.83 -8.33
C ARG A 30 -13.36 5.01 -7.40
N PHE A 31 -12.53 5.96 -7.85
CA PHE A 31 -12.14 7.15 -7.10
C PHE A 31 -13.07 8.35 -7.34
N THR A 32 -13.99 8.29 -8.29
CA THR A 32 -15.05 9.30 -8.48
C THR A 32 -16.38 8.93 -7.83
N SER A 33 -16.49 7.71 -7.31
CA SER A 33 -17.68 7.18 -6.63
C SER A 33 -18.13 8.04 -5.44
N HIS A 34 -19.43 8.02 -5.15
CA HIS A 34 -19.99 8.68 -3.96
C HIS A 34 -19.41 8.11 -2.66
N PHE A 35 -19.17 6.80 -2.63
CA PHE A 35 -18.52 6.13 -1.52
C PHE A 35 -17.14 6.75 -1.22
N TRP A 36 -16.27 6.85 -2.23
CA TRP A 36 -14.91 7.38 -2.04
C TRP A 36 -14.94 8.85 -1.58
N LYS A 37 -15.82 9.67 -2.16
CA LYS A 37 -16.01 11.06 -1.72
C LYS A 37 -16.50 11.14 -0.26
N GLY A 38 -17.46 10.29 0.11
CA GLY A 38 -18.00 10.21 1.47
C GLY A 38 -16.96 9.75 2.48
N LEU A 39 -16.19 8.72 2.15
CA LEU A 39 -15.12 8.18 2.99
C LEU A 39 -14.06 9.25 3.31
N GLN A 40 -13.57 9.96 2.29
CA GLN A 40 -12.57 11.01 2.50
C GLN A 40 -13.13 12.20 3.29
N LYS A 41 -14.41 12.55 3.07
CA LYS A 41 -15.09 13.58 3.86
C LYS A 41 -15.21 13.19 5.34
N ALA A 42 -15.59 11.95 5.64
CA ALA A 42 -15.72 11.45 7.00
C ALA A 42 -14.38 11.46 7.76
N TRP A 43 -13.28 11.25 7.04
CA TRP A 43 -11.93 11.34 7.61
C TRP A 43 -11.34 12.75 7.64
N GLY A 44 -12.03 13.76 7.11
CA GLY A 44 -11.51 15.13 7.04
C GLY A 44 -10.39 15.32 6.01
N THR A 45 -10.24 14.39 5.08
CA THR A 45 -9.21 14.43 4.04
C THR A 45 -9.69 15.24 2.83
N ARG A 46 -8.87 16.18 2.36
CA ARG A 46 -9.17 16.94 1.13
C ARG A 46 -8.88 16.11 -0.12
N LEU A 47 -9.91 15.84 -0.93
CA LEU A 47 -9.73 15.11 -2.19
C LEU A 47 -9.49 16.07 -3.37
N LYS A 48 -8.37 15.89 -4.08
CA LYS A 48 -8.02 16.57 -5.34
C LYS A 48 -8.08 15.59 -6.51
N LYS A 49 -8.34 16.09 -7.71
CA LYS A 49 -8.35 15.30 -8.95
C LYS A 49 -7.12 15.55 -9.80
N CYS A 50 -6.46 14.49 -10.24
CA CYS A 50 -5.38 14.54 -11.23
C CYS A 50 -5.89 15.20 -12.52
N ARG A 51 -5.13 16.17 -13.04
CA ARG A 51 -5.39 16.82 -14.33
C ARG A 51 -4.49 16.29 -15.47
N ALA A 52 -3.40 15.60 -15.14
CA ALA A 52 -2.42 15.15 -16.12
C ALA A 52 -2.91 13.96 -16.97
N PRO A 53 -2.63 13.90 -18.29
CA PRO A 53 -2.95 12.76 -19.15
C PRO A 53 -2.26 11.44 -18.75
N ILE A 54 -1.09 11.53 -18.10
CA ILE A 54 -0.29 10.35 -17.72
C ILE A 54 -0.97 9.45 -16.67
N CYS A 55 -2.06 9.90 -16.04
CA CYS A 55 -2.81 9.12 -15.06
C CYS A 55 -3.86 8.17 -15.67
N TRP A 56 -3.87 7.98 -16.99
CA TRP A 56 -4.89 7.23 -17.72
C TRP A 56 -4.42 5.90 -18.32
N ASP A 57 -3.17 5.78 -18.79
CA ASP A 57 -2.91 4.82 -19.88
C ASP A 57 -2.33 3.45 -19.47
N GLN A 58 -1.98 3.22 -18.21
CA GLN A 58 -1.43 1.92 -17.76
C GLN A 58 -2.40 1.03 -16.99
N VAL A 59 -3.62 1.50 -16.75
CA VAL A 59 -4.67 0.71 -16.11
C VAL A 59 -5.86 0.69 -17.04
N GLY A 60 -5.66 0.03 -18.20
CA GLY A 60 -6.77 -0.39 -19.05
C GLY A 60 -7.83 -1.10 -18.21
N GLU A 61 -9.06 -1.01 -18.68
CA GLU A 61 -10.28 -1.65 -18.19
C GLU A 61 -10.07 -3.16 -17.96
N ARG A 62 -9.39 -3.52 -16.88
CA ARG A 62 -9.47 -4.85 -16.31
C ARG A 62 -10.81 -4.84 -15.60
N VAL A 63 -11.75 -5.60 -16.16
CA VAL A 63 -12.89 -6.14 -15.43
C VAL A 63 -12.41 -6.42 -14.01
N VAL A 64 -13.09 -5.84 -13.03
CA VAL A 64 -12.72 -5.97 -11.61
C VAL A 64 -12.99 -7.41 -11.19
N GLU A 65 -12.06 -8.31 -11.51
CA GLU A 65 -12.09 -9.70 -11.08
C GLU A 65 -11.66 -9.78 -9.61
N GLY A 66 -12.62 -9.44 -8.76
CA GLY A 66 -12.87 -10.17 -7.52
C GLY A 66 -11.75 -10.28 -6.45
N PRO A 67 -11.91 -11.27 -5.54
CA PRO A 67 -11.01 -11.56 -4.41
C PRO A 67 -9.60 -12.03 -4.80
N GLU A 68 -9.41 -12.51 -6.02
CA GLU A 68 -8.19 -13.16 -6.49
C GLU A 68 -6.99 -12.21 -6.50
N MET A 69 -7.20 -10.93 -6.82
CA MET A 69 -6.15 -9.91 -6.76
C MET A 69 -5.67 -9.67 -5.32
N ILE A 70 -6.56 -9.80 -4.33
CA ILE A 70 -6.20 -9.67 -2.90
C ILE A 70 -5.31 -10.84 -2.48
N GLU A 71 -5.57 -12.04 -3.01
CA GLU A 71 -4.76 -13.23 -2.74
C GLU A 71 -3.36 -13.10 -3.36
N VAL A 72 -3.29 -12.75 -4.65
CA VAL A 72 -2.01 -12.56 -5.36
C VAL A 72 -1.17 -11.44 -4.73
N THR A 73 -1.81 -10.34 -4.30
CA THR A 73 -1.08 -9.25 -3.64
C THR A 73 -0.61 -9.63 -2.25
N ASN A 74 -1.44 -10.32 -1.46
CA ASN A 74 -1.04 -10.84 -0.14
C ASN A 74 0.13 -11.83 -0.24
N GLU A 75 0.10 -12.73 -1.22
CA GLU A 75 1.19 -13.69 -1.45
C GLU A 75 2.50 -12.97 -1.77
N LYS A 76 2.46 -11.97 -2.65
CA LYS A 76 3.65 -11.17 -2.98
C LYS A 76 4.16 -10.36 -1.78
N VAL A 77 3.26 -9.84 -0.95
CA VAL A 77 3.62 -9.14 0.30
C VAL A 77 4.29 -10.11 1.29
N ALA A 78 3.81 -11.35 1.41
CA ALA A 78 4.43 -12.37 2.25
C ALA A 78 5.86 -12.71 1.77
N ILE A 79 6.04 -12.91 0.47
CA ILE A 79 7.36 -13.18 -0.13
C ILE A 79 8.32 -12.00 0.11
N ALA A 80 7.85 -10.77 -0.06
CA ALA A 80 8.67 -9.57 0.17
C ALA A 80 9.12 -9.45 1.64
N LYS A 81 8.23 -9.76 2.59
CA LYS A 81 8.55 -9.76 4.03
C LYS A 81 9.61 -10.81 4.38
N GLU A 82 9.50 -12.03 3.85
CA GLU A 82 10.50 -13.08 4.09
C GLU A 82 11.86 -12.72 3.51
N LYS A 83 11.92 -12.21 2.28
CA LYS A 83 13.19 -11.73 1.68
C LYS A 83 13.83 -10.61 2.50
N LEU A 84 13.03 -9.70 3.03
CA LEU A 84 13.52 -8.59 3.87
C LEU A 84 14.06 -9.10 5.22
N LYS A 85 13.40 -10.11 5.81
CA LYS A 85 13.83 -10.78 7.04
C LYS A 85 15.13 -11.57 6.83
N GLU A 86 15.25 -12.24 5.70
CA GLU A 86 16.46 -12.96 5.33
C GLU A 86 17.64 -11.99 5.12
N ALA A 87 17.44 -10.92 4.37
CA ALA A 87 18.45 -9.87 4.18
C ALA A 87 18.91 -9.26 5.51
N ARG A 88 17.98 -8.98 6.42
CA ARG A 88 18.28 -8.49 7.77
C ARG A 88 19.11 -9.49 8.56
N THR A 89 18.74 -10.77 8.53
CA THR A 89 19.47 -11.84 9.23
C THR A 89 20.89 -11.98 8.68
N ARG A 90 21.06 -11.90 7.35
CA ARG A 90 22.38 -11.91 6.70
C ARG A 90 23.25 -10.72 7.14
N GLN A 91 22.69 -9.50 7.16
CA GLN A 91 23.41 -8.32 7.66
C GLN A 91 23.83 -8.47 9.13
N LYS A 92 22.92 -8.98 9.98
CA LYS A 92 23.22 -9.21 11.39
C LYS A 92 24.35 -10.23 11.58
N SER A 93 24.32 -11.34 10.84
CA SER A 93 25.39 -12.34 10.85
C SER A 93 26.75 -11.76 10.42
N TYR A 94 26.77 -10.92 9.38
CA TYR A 94 27.99 -10.22 8.97
C TYR A 94 28.52 -9.34 10.11
N ALA A 95 27.66 -8.49 10.70
CA ALA A 95 28.04 -7.63 11.82
C ALA A 95 28.52 -8.43 13.04
N ASP A 96 27.85 -9.53 13.39
CA ASP A 96 28.20 -10.35 14.56
C ASP A 96 29.54 -11.08 14.37
N LYS A 97 29.84 -11.58 13.16
CA LYS A 97 31.14 -12.17 12.82
C LYS A 97 32.28 -11.16 12.97
N HIS A 98 32.02 -9.89 12.71
CA HIS A 98 32.98 -8.79 12.82
C HIS A 98 33.00 -8.17 14.23
N ARG A 99 32.13 -8.63 15.14
CA ARG A 99 32.07 -8.24 16.56
C ARG A 99 32.61 -9.30 17.53
N ARG A 100 32.96 -10.50 17.07
CA ARG A 100 33.60 -11.49 17.94
C ARG A 100 34.93 -10.92 18.45
N SER A 101 35.12 -10.94 19.77
CA SER A 101 36.42 -10.66 20.38
C SER A 101 37.44 -11.62 19.78
N ILE A 102 38.53 -11.06 19.24
CA ILE A 102 39.71 -11.84 18.90
C ILE A 102 40.27 -12.33 20.23
N GLU A 103 40.07 -13.60 20.54
CA GLU A 103 40.77 -14.23 21.66
C GLU A 103 42.22 -14.48 21.21
N PHE A 104 43.16 -13.88 21.94
CA PHE A 104 44.60 -14.05 21.78
C PHE A 104 45.11 -15.21 22.63
#